data_AF-A0A960V5G2-F1
#
_entry.id   AF-A0A960V5G2-F1
#
_cell.length_a   1.000
_cell.length_b   1.000
_cell.length_c   1.000
_cell.angle_alpha   90.00
_cell.angle_beta   90.00
_cell.angle_gamma   90.00
#
_symmetry.space_group_name_H-M   'P 1'
#
loop_
_entity.id
_entity.type
_entity.pdbx_description
1 polymer ?
#
loop_
_entity_poly.entity_id
_entity_poly.type
_entity_poly.pdbx_seq_one_letter_code
_entity_poly.pdbx_strand_id
1 'polypeptide(L)'
;MRLSNIIVDRSLSELIFNLVDEQPEKHLHLHARMDPDLIQELLQAWHQIGLAAYQQVGDSHWSAVMAQRIKDIGEHLYRQLLPTEMQPLLAQRFDQAIFWHVDTSLADIPWHILHDGNSFLMDRLAIGVHVGAQSVARAQDHLEKVRMLIVADPASNLPWARQEGEELYDRLLSHVSSERLVVQYLAGQRASKLRLLDEIR
;
A
#
# COMPACT_ATOMS: atom_id res chain seq x y z
N MET A 1 -0.61 -13.62 20.81
CA MET A 1 0.23 -13.75 19.62
C MET A 1 0.38 -12.36 19.03
N ARG A 2 1.58 -11.78 18.99
CA ARG A 2 1.80 -10.42 18.47
C ARG A 2 2.21 -10.51 16.99
N LEU A 3 1.24 -10.87 16.15
CA LEU A 3 1.40 -10.91 14.70
C LEU A 3 1.93 -9.57 14.16
N SER A 4 3.15 -9.60 13.63
CA SER A 4 3.81 -8.46 12.98
C SER A 4 4.06 -8.73 11.50
N ASN A 5 4.17 -10.01 11.12
CA ASN A 5 4.49 -10.42 9.76
C ASN A 5 3.55 -11.54 9.29
N ILE A 6 3.04 -11.39 8.07
CA ILE A 6 2.24 -12.40 7.37
C ILE A 6 2.96 -12.67 6.06
N ILE A 7 3.33 -13.92 5.81
CA ILE A 7 3.89 -14.34 4.52
C ILE A 7 2.76 -15.01 3.74
N VAL A 8 2.53 -14.57 2.51
CA VAL A 8 1.46 -15.07 1.65
C VAL A 8 2.07 -15.61 0.37
N ASP A 9 1.99 -16.92 0.20
CA ASP A 9 2.42 -17.62 -1.00
C ASP A 9 1.22 -18.10 -1.80
N ARG A 10 1.39 -18.25 -3.11
CA ARG A 10 0.35 -18.79 -4.00
C ARG A 10 0.81 -20.11 -4.61
N SER A 11 -0.07 -21.10 -4.58
CA SER A 11 0.06 -22.34 -5.34
C SER A 11 -1.24 -22.59 -6.11
N LEU A 12 -1.22 -22.34 -7.42
CA LEU A 12 -2.40 -22.45 -8.30
C LEU A 12 -3.59 -21.59 -7.81
N SER A 13 -4.60 -22.24 -7.23
CA SER A 13 -5.83 -21.65 -6.67
C SER A 13 -5.81 -21.61 -5.13
N GLU A 14 -4.70 -21.94 -4.50
CA GLU A 14 -4.55 -21.91 -3.05
C GLU A 14 -3.59 -20.79 -2.65
N LEU A 15 -3.95 -20.11 -1.56
CA LEU A 15 -3.16 -19.14 -0.87
C LEU A 15 -2.71 -19.75 0.46
N ILE A 16 -1.42 -19.67 0.73
CA ILE A 16 -0.80 -20.20 1.94
C ILE A 16 -0.35 -19.00 2.77
N PHE A 17 -0.89 -18.90 3.98
CA PHE A 17 -0.59 -17.84 4.93
C PHE A 17 0.27 -18.40 6.06
N ASN A 18 1.48 -17.87 6.19
CA ASN A 18 2.36 -18.15 7.31
C ASN A 18 2.37 -16.93 8.23
N LEU A 19 1.72 -17.08 9.39
CA LEU A 19 1.65 -16.03 10.39
C LEU A 19 2.88 -16.15 11.29
N VAL A 20 3.70 -15.11 11.31
CA VAL A 20 4.95 -15.07 12.08
C VAL A 20 4.77 -14.10 13.26
N ASP A 21 4.89 -14.65 14.47
CA ASP A 21 4.97 -13.90 15.72
C ASP A 21 6.44 -13.57 16.04
N GLU A 22 6.67 -12.59 16.91
CA GLU A 22 8.00 -12.29 17.48
C GLU A 22 8.56 -13.47 18.30
N GLN A 23 7.69 -14.41 18.70
CA GLN A 23 8.08 -15.67 19.35
C GLN A 23 8.05 -16.84 18.36
N PRO A 24 9.17 -17.53 18.11
CA PRO A 24 9.32 -18.53 17.05
C PRO A 24 8.49 -19.82 17.25
N GLU A 25 7.88 -20.02 18.42
CA GLU A 25 7.12 -21.24 18.71
C GLU A 25 5.64 -21.18 18.28
N LYS A 26 5.18 -20.06 17.70
CA LYS A 26 3.79 -19.87 17.27
C LYS A 26 3.69 -19.48 15.80
N HIS A 27 4.08 -20.40 14.93
CA HIS A 27 3.75 -20.31 13.50
C HIS A 27 2.38 -20.90 13.26
N LEU A 28 1.48 -20.12 12.67
CA LEU A 28 0.19 -20.62 12.18
C LEU A 28 0.25 -20.68 10.66
N HIS A 29 -0.05 -21.86 10.13
CA HIS A 29 -0.15 -22.13 8.71
C HIS A 29 -1.63 -22.21 8.34
N LEU A 30 -2.12 -21.23 7.60
CA LEU A 30 -3.51 -21.17 7.14
C LEU A 30 -3.56 -21.28 5.63
N HIS A 31 -4.67 -21.82 5.14
CA HIS A 31 -4.91 -22.00 3.72
C HIS A 31 -6.23 -21.33 3.36
N ALA A 32 -6.24 -20.62 2.24
CA ALA A 32 -7.48 -20.17 1.61
C ALA A 32 -7.50 -20.66 0.17
N ARG A 33 -8.70 -21.04 -0.30
CA ARG A 33 -8.92 -21.32 -1.71
C ARG A 33 -9.48 -20.06 -2.36
N MET A 34 -8.85 -19.62 -3.43
CA MET A 34 -9.31 -18.50 -4.23
C MET A 34 -9.84 -19.00 -5.58
N ASP A 35 -10.86 -18.31 -6.09
CA ASP A 35 -11.28 -18.44 -7.49
C ASP A 35 -10.46 -17.46 -8.36
N PRO A 36 -9.56 -17.96 -9.23
CA PRO A 36 -8.70 -17.08 -10.04
C PRO A 36 -9.48 -16.19 -11.00
N ASP A 37 -10.59 -16.66 -11.55
CA ASP A 37 -11.37 -15.93 -12.55
C ASP A 37 -12.11 -14.76 -11.86
N LEU A 38 -12.70 -15.04 -10.69
CA LEU A 38 -13.33 -14.01 -9.87
C LEU A 38 -12.32 -12.97 -9.39
N ILE A 39 -11.14 -13.39 -8.93
CA ILE A 39 -10.09 -12.43 -8.52
C ILE A 39 -9.70 -11.55 -9.70
N GLN A 40 -9.52 -12.12 -10.90
CA GLN A 40 -9.18 -11.34 -12.08
C GLN A 40 -10.28 -10.32 -12.43
N GLU A 41 -11.56 -10.70 -12.33
CA GLU A 41 -12.68 -9.79 -12.55
C GLU A 41 -12.67 -8.63 -11.54
N LEU A 42 -12.44 -8.91 -10.27
CA LEU A 42 -12.36 -7.89 -9.21
C LEU A 42 -11.18 -6.94 -9.42
N LEU A 43 -10.02 -7.44 -9.84
CA LEU A 43 -8.86 -6.61 -10.16
C LEU A 43 -9.09 -5.72 -11.39
N GLN A 44 -9.79 -6.24 -12.41
CA GLN A 44 -10.20 -5.42 -13.55
C GLN A 44 -11.16 -4.31 -13.11
N ALA A 45 -12.16 -4.63 -12.27
CA ALA A 45 -13.08 -3.63 -11.73
C ALA A 45 -12.34 -2.54 -10.93
N TRP A 46 -11.37 -2.93 -10.10
CA TRP A 46 -10.50 -2.01 -9.37
C TRP A 46 -9.69 -1.09 -10.30
N HIS A 47 -9.11 -1.63 -11.38
CA HIS A 47 -8.37 -0.82 -12.35
C HIS A 47 -9.27 0.21 -13.05
N GLN A 48 -10.49 -0.18 -13.41
CA GLN A 48 -11.46 0.74 -14.04
C GLN A 48 -11.85 1.89 -13.11
N ILE A 49 -11.95 1.63 -11.81
CA ILE A 49 -12.17 2.66 -10.80
C ILE A 49 -11.04 3.69 -10.83
N GLY A 50 -9.78 3.25 -10.81
CA GLY A 50 -8.61 4.14 -10.87
C GLY A 50 -8.58 5.01 -12.12
N LEU A 51 -8.88 4.43 -13.28
CA LEU A 51 -8.95 5.17 -14.55
C LEU A 51 -10.05 6.22 -14.55
N ALA A 52 -11.21 5.91 -14.01
CA ALA A 52 -12.33 6.82 -14.02
C ALA A 52 -12.19 7.93 -12.95
N ALA A 53 -11.61 7.62 -11.80
CA ALA A 53 -11.24 8.62 -10.78
C ALA A 53 -10.28 9.67 -11.34
N TYR A 54 -9.33 9.25 -12.19
CA TYR A 54 -8.42 10.17 -12.88
C TYR A 54 -9.16 11.16 -13.81
N GLN A 55 -10.26 10.74 -14.43
CA GLN A 55 -10.99 11.54 -15.42
C GLN A 55 -12.04 12.48 -14.81
N GLN A 56 -12.52 12.21 -13.60
CA GLN A 56 -13.69 12.89 -13.01
C GLN A 56 -13.42 13.54 -11.65
N VAL A 57 -12.22 14.07 -11.45
CA VAL A 57 -11.84 14.78 -10.21
C VAL A 57 -12.76 16.00 -9.99
N GLY A 58 -13.58 15.98 -8.93
CA GLY A 58 -14.37 17.13 -8.47
C GLY A 58 -15.89 16.94 -8.35
N ASP A 59 -16.45 15.80 -8.78
CA ASP A 59 -17.88 15.51 -8.63
C ASP A 59 -18.18 14.70 -7.35
N SER A 60 -18.96 15.30 -6.44
CA SER A 60 -19.31 14.73 -5.13
C SER A 60 -20.31 13.58 -5.19
N HIS A 61 -21.12 13.48 -6.25
CA HIS A 61 -21.99 12.32 -6.45
C HIS A 61 -21.16 11.11 -6.91
N TRP A 62 -20.19 11.37 -7.76
CA TRP A 62 -19.25 10.38 -8.27
C TRP A 62 -18.38 9.77 -7.16
N SER A 63 -18.00 10.56 -6.16
CA SER A 63 -17.22 10.07 -5.02
C SER A 63 -17.99 9.06 -4.15
N ALA A 64 -19.29 9.25 -3.93
CA ALA A 64 -20.11 8.34 -3.12
C ALA A 64 -20.35 6.99 -3.81
N VAL A 65 -20.70 7.02 -5.09
CA VAL A 65 -20.87 5.78 -5.89
C VAL A 65 -19.55 5.02 -5.99
N MET A 66 -18.44 5.75 -6.14
CA MET A 66 -17.12 5.15 -6.19
C MET A 66 -16.74 4.49 -4.87
N ALA A 67 -16.94 5.18 -3.75
CA ALA A 67 -16.64 4.65 -2.42
C ALA A 67 -17.41 3.35 -2.15
N GLN A 68 -18.68 3.28 -2.53
CA GLN A 68 -19.48 2.05 -2.40
C GLN A 68 -18.89 0.91 -3.25
N ARG A 69 -18.48 1.19 -4.49
CA ARG A 69 -17.91 0.17 -5.37
C ARG A 69 -16.56 -0.35 -4.87
N ILE A 70 -15.72 0.52 -4.32
CA ILE A 70 -14.46 0.13 -3.67
C ILE A 70 -14.73 -0.77 -2.46
N LYS A 71 -15.73 -0.41 -1.64
CA LYS A 71 -16.17 -1.24 -0.52
C LYS A 71 -16.61 -2.63 -0.98
N ASP A 72 -17.47 -2.70 -2.01
CA ASP A 72 -17.99 -3.97 -2.51
C ASP A 72 -16.85 -4.87 -3.02
N ILE A 73 -15.90 -4.32 -3.78
CA ILE A 73 -14.71 -5.05 -4.23
C ILE A 73 -13.89 -5.51 -3.02
N GLY A 74 -13.64 -4.62 -2.07
CA GLY A 74 -12.90 -4.90 -0.84
C GLY A 74 -13.49 -6.06 -0.04
N GLU A 75 -14.82 -6.13 0.06
CA GLU A 75 -15.51 -7.22 0.76
C GLU A 75 -15.41 -8.56 0.03
N HIS A 76 -15.52 -8.54 -1.30
CA HIS A 76 -15.37 -9.76 -2.09
C HIS A 76 -13.94 -10.29 -2.01
N LEU A 77 -12.93 -9.41 -2.15
CA LEU A 77 -11.53 -9.77 -1.98
C LEU A 77 -11.26 -10.29 -0.56
N TYR A 78 -11.80 -9.64 0.47
CA TYR A 78 -11.62 -10.08 1.87
C TYR A 78 -12.11 -11.52 2.07
N ARG A 79 -13.30 -11.84 1.56
CA ARG A 79 -13.89 -13.19 1.67
C ARG A 79 -13.16 -14.25 0.84
N GLN A 80 -12.66 -13.88 -0.34
CA GLN A 80 -11.99 -14.81 -1.26
C GLN A 80 -10.54 -15.09 -0.85
N LEU A 81 -9.85 -14.08 -0.31
CA LEU A 81 -8.41 -14.18 -0.06
C LEU A 81 -8.10 -14.62 1.37
N LEU A 82 -8.89 -14.21 2.37
CA LEU A 82 -8.53 -14.44 3.77
C LEU A 82 -9.18 -15.69 4.35
N PRO A 83 -8.40 -16.61 4.95
CA PRO A 83 -8.94 -17.73 5.70
C PRO A 83 -9.86 -17.25 6.83
N THR A 84 -10.96 -17.96 7.07
CA THR A 84 -11.96 -17.63 8.12
C THR A 84 -11.31 -17.50 9.50
N GLU A 85 -10.29 -18.29 9.78
CA GLU A 85 -9.52 -18.29 11.02
C GLU A 85 -8.68 -17.02 11.21
N MET A 86 -8.27 -16.38 10.12
CA MET A 86 -7.48 -15.15 10.14
C MET A 86 -8.34 -13.91 10.39
N GLN A 87 -9.62 -13.94 10.00
CA GLN A 87 -10.55 -12.83 10.15
C GLN A 87 -10.67 -12.31 11.61
N PRO A 88 -10.94 -13.16 12.63
CA PRO A 88 -10.98 -12.70 14.01
C PRO A 88 -9.62 -12.22 14.53
N LEU A 89 -8.51 -12.76 14.02
CA LEU A 89 -7.15 -12.34 14.40
C LEU A 89 -6.85 -10.91 13.95
N LEU A 90 -7.39 -10.50 12.80
CA LEU A 90 -7.29 -9.14 12.29
C LEU A 90 -8.30 -8.20 12.94
N ALA A 91 -9.55 -8.66 13.15
CA ALA A 91 -10.63 -7.83 13.69
C ALA A 91 -10.39 -7.33 15.12
N GLN A 92 -9.64 -8.08 15.93
CA GLN A 92 -9.36 -7.74 17.33
C GLN A 92 -8.18 -6.78 17.52
N ARG A 93 -7.58 -6.27 16.44
CA ARG A 93 -6.33 -5.48 16.49
C ARG A 93 -6.56 -4.05 16.00
N PHE A 94 -6.16 -3.11 16.83
CA PHE A 94 -6.09 -1.69 16.52
C PHE A 94 -4.65 -1.23 16.77
N ASP A 95 -4.17 -0.31 15.94
CA ASP A 95 -2.87 0.37 16.10
C ASP A 95 -1.63 -0.55 16.07
N GLN A 96 -1.74 -1.72 15.41
CA GLN A 96 -0.60 -2.60 15.16
C GLN A 96 -0.14 -2.49 13.70
N ALA A 97 1.17 -2.39 13.52
CA ALA A 97 1.80 -2.50 12.21
C ALA A 97 1.88 -3.97 11.80
N ILE A 98 1.35 -4.30 10.63
CA ILE A 98 1.41 -5.63 10.04
C ILE A 98 2.05 -5.53 8.66
N PHE A 99 3.11 -6.30 8.45
CA PHE A 99 3.79 -6.41 7.18
C PHE A 99 3.37 -7.69 6.46
N TRP A 100 2.84 -7.52 5.25
CA TRP A 100 2.44 -8.60 4.36
C TRP A 100 3.58 -8.82 3.37
N HIS A 101 4.25 -9.97 3.47
CA HIS A 101 5.25 -10.41 2.52
C HIS A 101 4.55 -11.31 1.52
N VAL A 102 4.26 -10.77 0.34
CA VAL A 102 3.43 -11.44 -0.66
C VAL A 102 4.29 -11.95 -1.81
N ASP A 103 3.93 -13.12 -2.33
CA ASP A 103 4.50 -13.63 -3.57
C ASP A 103 4.28 -12.64 -4.72
N THR A 104 5.20 -12.64 -5.68
CA THR A 104 5.15 -11.74 -6.85
C THR A 104 3.88 -11.90 -7.69
N SER A 105 3.30 -13.11 -7.74
CA SER A 105 2.04 -13.36 -8.46
C SER A 105 0.80 -12.74 -7.80
N LEU A 106 0.97 -12.19 -6.58
CA LEU A 106 -0.08 -11.55 -5.80
C LEU A 106 0.12 -10.02 -5.69
N ALA A 107 1.08 -9.46 -6.42
CA ALA A 107 1.46 -8.05 -6.33
C ALA A 107 0.32 -7.09 -6.71
N ASP A 108 -0.53 -7.49 -7.66
CA ASP A 108 -1.63 -6.66 -8.16
C ASP A 108 -2.83 -6.61 -7.21
N ILE A 109 -2.84 -7.46 -6.17
CA ILE A 109 -3.93 -7.47 -5.20
C ILE A 109 -3.83 -6.23 -4.30
N PRO A 110 -4.89 -5.41 -4.21
CA PRO A 110 -4.88 -4.23 -3.36
C PRO A 110 -5.17 -4.61 -1.90
N TRP A 111 -4.22 -5.25 -1.23
CA TRP A 111 -4.35 -5.78 0.14
C TRP A 111 -4.80 -4.75 1.19
N HIS A 112 -4.61 -3.46 0.92
CA HIS A 112 -5.00 -2.35 1.79
C HIS A 112 -6.52 -2.07 1.79
N ILE A 113 -7.22 -2.38 0.68
CA ILE A 113 -8.68 -2.14 0.56
C ILE A 113 -9.52 -3.35 0.97
N LEU A 114 -8.94 -4.40 1.54
CA LEU A 114 -9.76 -5.50 2.04
C LEU A 114 -10.72 -4.96 3.10
N HIS A 115 -11.99 -5.28 2.96
CA HIS A 115 -13.05 -4.72 3.80
C HIS A 115 -13.77 -5.86 4.53
N ASP A 116 -13.84 -5.79 5.86
CA ASP A 116 -14.38 -6.86 6.70
C ASP A 116 -15.92 -6.80 6.87
N GLY A 117 -16.57 -5.86 6.18
CA GLY A 117 -17.99 -5.56 6.31
C GLY A 117 -18.27 -4.33 7.20
N ASN A 118 -17.33 -3.96 8.08
CA ASN A 118 -17.43 -2.78 8.93
C ASN A 118 -16.49 -1.65 8.48
N SER A 119 -15.24 -1.98 8.15
CA SER A 119 -14.19 -1.00 7.81
C SER A 119 -13.13 -1.61 6.90
N PHE A 120 -12.36 -0.77 6.20
CA PHE A 120 -11.17 -1.24 5.50
C PHE A 120 -10.10 -1.66 6.52
N LEU A 121 -9.28 -2.65 6.18
CA LEU A 121 -8.19 -3.05 7.06
C LEU A 121 -7.22 -1.89 7.35
N MET A 122 -6.95 -1.04 6.36
CA MET A 122 -6.08 0.13 6.52
C MET A 122 -6.62 1.20 7.48
N ASP A 123 -7.92 1.21 7.76
CA ASP A 123 -8.52 2.17 8.70
C ASP A 123 -8.20 1.81 10.16
N ARG A 124 -7.83 0.55 10.42
CA ARG A 124 -7.57 0.03 11.78
C ARG A 124 -6.14 -0.45 11.99
N LEU A 125 -5.45 -0.81 10.92
CA LEU A 125 -4.13 -1.42 10.93
C LEU A 125 -3.17 -0.60 10.08
N ALA A 126 -1.94 -0.41 10.55
CA ALA A 126 -0.87 0.11 9.72
C ALA A 126 -0.33 -1.03 8.85
N ILE A 127 -0.71 -1.07 7.57
CA ILE A 127 -0.37 -2.16 6.66
C ILE A 127 0.79 -1.77 5.77
N GLY A 128 1.87 -2.57 5.83
CA GLY A 128 2.93 -2.56 4.83
C GLY A 128 2.83 -3.78 3.93
N VAL A 129 3.03 -3.63 2.63
CA VAL A 129 3.06 -4.76 1.68
C VAL A 129 4.43 -4.81 1.01
N HIS A 130 5.11 -5.95 1.15
CA HIS A 130 6.37 -6.27 0.52
C HIS A 130 6.15 -7.35 -0.53
N VAL A 131 6.35 -7.00 -1.79
CA VAL A 131 6.27 -7.95 -2.90
C VAL A 131 7.63 -8.62 -3.09
N GLY A 132 7.66 -9.95 -3.16
CA GLY A 132 8.86 -10.71 -3.47
C GLY A 132 9.59 -11.34 -2.27
N ALA A 133 8.87 -11.65 -1.20
CA ALA A 133 9.25 -12.55 -0.08
C ALA A 133 10.66 -12.40 0.52
N GLN A 134 11.32 -11.26 0.35
CA GLN A 134 12.58 -10.96 1.03
C GLN A 134 12.29 -9.98 2.16
N SER A 135 12.42 -10.48 3.40
CA SER A 135 12.45 -9.64 4.58
C SER A 135 13.63 -8.68 4.46
N VAL A 136 13.34 -7.44 4.06
CA VAL A 136 14.30 -6.36 4.18
C VAL A 136 14.21 -5.89 5.62
N ALA A 137 14.88 -6.62 6.52
CA ALA A 137 15.25 -6.07 7.81
C ALA A 137 16.25 -4.93 7.55
N ARG A 138 15.73 -3.76 7.17
CA ARG A 138 16.52 -2.53 7.25
C ARG A 138 16.71 -2.29 8.73
N ALA A 139 17.94 -2.42 9.20
CA ALA A 139 18.34 -1.81 10.44
C ALA A 139 17.80 -0.37 10.42
N GLN A 140 17.04 0.02 11.44
CA GLN A 140 16.71 1.43 11.65
C GLN A 140 18.04 2.12 11.98
N ASP A 141 18.81 2.44 10.96
CA ASP A 141 19.87 3.42 11.10
C ASP A 141 19.14 4.71 11.45
N HIS A 142 19.34 5.18 12.68
CA HIS A 142 18.95 6.52 13.08
C HIS A 142 19.77 7.50 12.24
N LEU A 143 19.27 7.85 11.06
CA LEU A 143 19.87 8.87 10.22
C LEU A 143 19.80 10.20 10.98
N GLU A 144 20.94 10.69 11.48
CA GLU A 144 21.04 11.99 12.15
C GLU A 144 20.56 13.13 11.24
N LYS A 145 20.64 12.92 9.92
CA LYS A 145 20.19 13.85 8.88
C LYS A 145 19.46 13.10 7.77
N VAL A 146 18.20 13.45 7.55
CA VAL A 146 17.36 12.86 6.50
C VAL A 146 17.62 13.60 5.19
N ARG A 147 17.88 12.85 4.11
CA ARG A 147 17.87 13.35 2.74
C ARG A 147 16.53 12.98 2.10
N MET A 148 15.85 13.94 1.51
CA MET A 148 14.55 13.76 0.88
C MET A 148 14.58 14.31 -0.55
N LEU A 149 14.12 13.51 -1.51
CA LEU A 149 13.91 13.93 -2.89
C LEU A 149 12.40 13.94 -3.16
N ILE A 150 11.87 15.11 -3.50
CA ILE A 150 10.48 15.29 -3.92
C ILE A 150 10.47 15.40 -5.44
N VAL A 151 9.72 14.50 -6.09
CA VAL A 151 9.49 14.53 -7.53
C VAL A 151 8.01 14.76 -7.77
N ALA A 152 7.66 15.87 -8.43
CA ALA A 152 6.27 16.24 -8.67
C ALA A 152 6.03 16.52 -10.16
N ASP A 153 4.95 15.94 -10.70
CA ASP A 153 4.53 16.14 -12.10
C ASP A 153 5.67 16.07 -13.15
N PRO A 154 6.45 14.96 -13.23
CA PRO A 154 7.58 14.86 -14.15
C PRO A 154 7.15 14.91 -15.62
N ALA A 155 5.94 14.45 -15.94
CA ALA A 155 5.39 14.47 -17.30
C ALA A 155 4.66 15.77 -17.66
N SER A 156 4.56 16.74 -16.73
CA SER A 156 3.87 18.03 -16.92
C SER A 156 2.39 17.90 -17.30
N ASN A 157 1.71 16.88 -16.79
CA ASN A 157 0.31 16.58 -17.06
C ASN A 157 -0.54 16.44 -15.78
N LEU A 158 0.04 16.67 -14.60
CA LEU A 158 -0.60 16.60 -13.27
C LEU A 158 -0.41 17.91 -12.50
N PRO A 159 -1.11 19.00 -12.86
CA PRO A 159 -0.90 20.32 -12.27
C PRO A 159 -1.15 20.36 -10.76
N TRP A 160 -2.11 19.58 -10.26
CA TRP A 160 -2.38 19.47 -8.82
C TRP A 160 -1.24 18.79 -8.06
N ALA A 161 -0.67 17.72 -8.62
CA ALA A 161 0.49 17.05 -8.02
C ALA A 161 1.70 17.99 -7.99
N ARG A 162 1.86 18.84 -9.00
CA ARG A 162 2.89 19.88 -9.01
C ARG A 162 2.70 20.85 -7.86
N GLN A 163 1.50 21.42 -7.73
CA GLN A 163 1.17 22.38 -6.67
C GLN A 163 1.41 21.78 -5.29
N GLU A 164 0.91 20.57 -5.03
CA GLU A 164 1.11 19.87 -3.76
C GLU A 164 2.60 19.66 -3.46
N GLY A 165 3.39 19.27 -4.46
CA GLY A 165 4.83 19.09 -4.32
C GLY A 165 5.59 20.39 -4.01
N GLU A 166 5.21 21.51 -4.65
CA GLU A 166 5.79 22.83 -4.37
C GLU A 166 5.45 23.28 -2.93
N GLU A 167 4.18 23.14 -2.53
CA GLU A 167 3.73 23.48 -1.17
C GLU A 167 4.41 22.62 -0.09
N LEU A 168 4.57 21.33 -0.34
CA LEU A 168 5.28 20.42 0.58
C LEU A 168 6.75 20.82 0.72
N TYR A 169 7.43 21.11 -0.39
CA TYR A 169 8.82 21.56 -0.38
C TYR A 169 9.00 22.84 0.45
N ASP A 170 8.16 23.85 0.22
CA ASP A 170 8.22 25.12 0.93
C ASP A 170 7.92 24.96 2.43
N ARG A 171 6.94 24.12 2.79
CA ARG A 171 6.62 23.81 4.19
C ARG A 171 7.77 23.12 4.90
N LEU A 172 8.43 22.16 4.26
CA LEU A 172 9.56 21.45 4.85
C LEU A 172 10.76 22.38 5.09
N LEU A 173 11.09 23.25 4.13
CA LEU A 173 12.17 24.22 4.29
C LEU A 173 11.90 25.28 5.36
N SER A 174 10.64 25.66 5.56
CA SER A 174 10.25 26.68 6.55
C SER A 174 10.10 26.13 7.97
N HIS A 175 9.79 24.83 8.13
CA HIS A 175 9.48 24.24 9.44
C HIS A 175 10.57 23.28 9.96
N VAL A 176 11.50 22.82 9.12
CA VAL A 176 12.53 21.85 9.50
C VAL A 176 13.93 22.43 9.25
N SER A 177 14.80 22.36 10.26
CA SER A 177 16.19 22.82 10.13
C SER A 177 16.94 22.02 9.06
N SER A 178 17.75 22.73 8.27
CA SER A 178 18.64 22.17 7.25
C SER A 178 19.74 21.26 7.83
N GLU A 179 19.96 21.31 9.14
CA GLU A 179 20.81 20.36 9.87
C GLU A 179 20.19 18.97 9.96
N ARG A 180 18.86 18.88 10.03
CA ARG A 180 18.11 17.63 10.17
C ARG A 180 17.52 17.11 8.87
N LEU A 181 17.22 18.00 7.93
CA LEU A 181 16.57 17.65 6.66
C LEU A 181 17.21 18.39 5.50
N VAL A 182 17.65 17.65 4.48
CA VAL A 182 18.00 18.20 3.17
C VAL A 182 16.94 17.75 2.18
N VAL A 183 16.22 18.71 1.62
CA VAL A 183 15.17 18.45 0.63
C VAL A 183 15.65 18.94 -0.74
N GLN A 184 15.45 18.11 -1.76
CA GLN A 184 15.59 18.48 -3.15
C GLN A 184 14.24 18.35 -3.83
N TYR A 185 13.97 19.23 -4.80
CA TYR A 185 12.72 19.24 -5.55
C TYR A 185 12.98 19.19 -7.05
N LEU A 186 12.33 18.23 -7.72
CA LEU A 186 12.35 18.08 -9.17
C LEU A 186 10.91 18.10 -9.71
N ALA A 187 10.66 18.92 -10.73
CA ALA A 187 9.35 18.97 -11.39
C ALA A 187 9.43 19.24 -12.89
N GLY A 188 8.38 18.79 -13.59
CA GLY A 188 8.25 18.90 -15.04
C GLY A 188 9.47 18.37 -15.79
N GLN A 189 9.87 19.08 -16.85
CA GLN A 189 11.01 18.70 -17.69
C GLN A 189 12.36 18.63 -16.93
N ARG A 190 12.45 19.20 -15.72
CA ARG A 190 13.66 19.14 -14.89
C ARG A 190 13.80 17.79 -14.17
N ALA A 191 12.72 17.02 -14.04
CA ALA A 191 12.70 15.66 -13.51
C ALA A 191 13.04 14.62 -14.58
N SER A 192 14.09 14.87 -15.38
CA SER A 192 14.53 13.92 -16.40
C SER A 192 15.11 12.66 -15.76
N LYS A 193 15.08 11.53 -16.47
CA LYS A 193 15.63 10.25 -15.99
C LYS A 193 17.09 10.36 -15.53
N LEU A 194 17.92 11.12 -16.25
CA LEU A 194 19.33 11.33 -15.88
C LEU A 194 19.45 12.10 -14.56
N ARG A 195 18.70 13.19 -14.40
CA ARG A 195 18.70 13.96 -13.15
C ARG A 195 18.22 13.14 -11.96
N LEU A 196 17.16 12.35 -12.16
CA LEU A 196 16.67 11.46 -11.12
C LEU A 196 17.74 10.45 -10.68
N LEU A 197 18.47 9.86 -11.63
CA LEU A 197 19.57 8.93 -11.34
C LEU A 197 20.73 9.59 -10.60
N ASP A 198 21.00 10.87 -10.85
CA ASP A 198 22.04 11.62 -10.14
C ASP A 198 21.65 11.87 -8.67
N GLU A 199 20.36 12.11 -8.38
CA GLU A 199 19.89 12.44 -7.03
C GLU A 199 19.63 11.22 -6.13
N ILE A 200 19.36 10.03 -6.72
CA ILE A 200 19.11 8.79 -5.94
C ILE A 200 20.37 8.00 -5.61
N ARG A 201 21.54 8.46 -6.08
CA ARG A 201 22.86 7.89 -5.75
C ARG A 201 23.38 8.40 -4.40
#